data_AF-K4RB71-F1
#
_entry.id   AF-K4RB71-F1
#
_cell.length_a   1.000
_cell.length_b   1.000
_cell.length_c   1.000
_cell.angle_alpha   90.00
_cell.angle_beta   90.00
_cell.angle_gamma   90.00
#
_symmetry.space_group_name_H-M   'P 1'
#
loop_
_entity.id
_entity.type
_entity.pdbx_description
1 polymer ?
#
loop_
_entity_poly.entity_id
_entity_poly.type
_entity_poly.pdbx_seq_one_letter_code
_entity_poly.pdbx_strand_id
1 'polypeptide(L)'
;MRRGTAKRMLSVVGVVAVAGVMPLLTATTASADQIACTEYVGSHGYTVGPKVRAACSHGVIFTGIGKTANPKCLVGLANLNVASSVSGKACLRA
;
A
#
# COMPACT_ATOMS: atom_id res chain seq x y z
N MET A 1 24.82 15.03 34.83
CA MET A 1 23.85 16.13 34.92
C MET A 1 23.90 16.97 33.64
N ARG A 2 22.71 17.36 33.13
CA ARG A 2 22.38 18.42 32.13
C ARG A 2 22.10 18.02 30.68
N ARG A 3 20.85 18.35 30.32
CA ARG A 3 20.10 18.26 29.04
C ARG A 3 20.64 19.22 27.98
N GLY A 4 20.32 18.96 26.70
CA GLY A 4 20.31 20.02 25.68
C GLY A 4 20.12 19.52 24.25
N THR A 5 18.87 19.59 23.77
CA THR A 5 18.44 19.38 22.38
C THR A 5 19.00 20.45 21.44
N ALA A 6 19.49 20.06 20.25
CA ALA A 6 19.13 20.60 18.92
C ALA A 6 20.29 20.69 17.90
N LYS A 7 20.02 20.08 16.72
CA LYS A 7 20.33 20.50 15.33
C LYS A 7 21.75 21.01 15.01
N ARG A 8 22.43 20.28 14.11
CA ARG A 8 22.90 20.81 12.81
C ARG A 8 22.86 19.71 11.74
N MET A 9 22.00 19.93 10.74
CA MET A 9 22.15 19.36 9.40
C MET A 9 23.52 19.75 8.83
N LEU A 10 24.11 18.93 7.95
CA LEU A 10 24.83 19.36 6.74
C LEU A 10 25.34 18.15 5.92
N SER A 11 24.91 18.14 4.66
CA SER A 11 25.58 17.62 3.46
C SER A 11 26.04 16.15 3.39
N VAL A 12 25.33 15.36 2.58
CA VAL A 12 25.97 14.32 1.75
C VAL A 12 25.65 14.63 0.30
N VAL A 13 26.62 15.25 -0.38
CA VAL A 13 26.71 15.31 -1.84
C VAL A 13 27.30 13.98 -2.30
N GLY A 14 26.68 13.37 -3.30
CA GLY A 14 27.21 12.18 -3.96
C GLY A 14 26.21 11.54 -4.91
N VAL A 15 25.89 12.21 -6.02
CA VAL A 15 25.14 11.57 -7.10
C VAL A 15 26.13 10.74 -7.92
N VAL A 16 26.27 9.46 -7.56
CA VAL A 16 26.98 8.49 -8.41
C VAL A 16 25.96 7.94 -9.39
N ALA A 17 25.99 8.44 -10.62
CA ALA A 17 25.22 7.88 -11.73
C ALA A 17 25.86 6.55 -12.16
N VAL A 18 25.39 5.45 -11.57
CA VAL A 18 25.68 4.11 -12.07
C VAL A 18 24.71 3.84 -13.22
N ALA A 19 25.22 3.86 -14.44
CA ALA A 19 24.56 3.31 -15.62
C ALA A 19 24.48 1.78 -15.47
N GLY A 20 23.58 1.32 -14.61
CA GLY A 20 23.17 -0.08 -14.53
C GLY A 20 21.86 -0.22 -15.29
N VAL A 21 21.83 -1.11 -16.28
CA VAL A 21 20.61 -1.64 -16.90
C VAL A 21 19.57 -1.93 -15.81
N MET A 22 18.65 -1.00 -15.59
CA MET A 22 17.61 -1.17 -14.58
C MET A 22 16.69 -2.28 -15.05
N PRO A 23 16.54 -3.38 -14.29
CA PRO A 23 15.60 -4.44 -14.62
C PRO A 23 14.23 -3.80 -14.73
N LEU A 24 13.63 -3.94 -15.91
CA LEU A 24 12.21 -3.80 -16.22
C LEU A 24 11.38 -3.42 -14.98
N LEU A 25 11.07 -2.13 -14.85
CA LEU A 25 10.15 -1.56 -13.85
C LEU A 25 8.69 -2.02 -14.08
N THR A 26 8.47 -3.27 -14.46
CA THR A 26 7.16 -3.82 -14.83
C THR A 26 6.45 -4.53 -13.67
N ALA A 27 6.90 -4.33 -12.42
CA ALA A 27 6.28 -4.95 -11.23
C ALA A 27 5.74 -3.95 -10.19
N THR A 28 5.52 -2.68 -10.57
CA THR A 28 5.06 -1.63 -9.62
C THR A 28 3.56 -1.65 -9.35
N THR A 29 2.72 -2.20 -10.23
CA THR A 29 1.25 -2.17 -10.06
C THR A 29 0.79 -2.99 -8.85
N ALA A 30 1.22 -4.25 -8.72
CA ALA A 30 0.86 -5.09 -7.57
C ALA A 30 1.28 -4.49 -6.21
N SER A 31 2.37 -3.70 -6.20
CA SER A 31 2.88 -3.06 -4.99
C SER A 31 2.17 -1.74 -4.70
N ALA A 32 1.86 -0.95 -5.74
CA ALA A 32 1.22 0.36 -5.61
C ALA A 32 -0.26 0.23 -5.23
N ASP A 33 -0.98 -0.71 -5.85
CA ASP A 33 -2.38 -0.92 -5.55
C ASP A 33 -2.55 -1.52 -4.13
N GLN A 34 -1.64 -2.41 -3.69
CA GLN A 34 -1.64 -2.89 -2.29
C GLN A 34 -1.48 -1.74 -1.29
N ILE A 35 -0.59 -0.78 -1.56
CA ILE A 35 -0.40 0.40 -0.70
C ILE A 35 -1.69 1.22 -0.65
N ALA A 36 -2.29 1.55 -1.78
CA ALA A 36 -3.52 2.34 -1.86
C ALA A 36 -4.70 1.68 -1.12
N CYS A 37 -4.83 0.35 -1.20
CA CYS A 37 -5.80 -0.40 -0.39
C CYS A 37 -5.52 -0.25 1.11
N THR A 38 -4.27 -0.46 1.54
CA THR A 38 -3.92 -0.39 2.96
C THR A 38 -4.04 1.03 3.54
N GLU A 39 -3.68 2.07 2.78
CA GLU A 39 -3.86 3.47 3.16
C GLU A 39 -5.34 3.85 3.26
N TYR A 40 -6.18 3.35 2.34
CA TYR A 40 -7.62 3.58 2.41
C TYR A 40 -8.22 2.97 3.68
N VAL A 41 -7.82 1.74 4.03
CA VAL A 41 -8.25 1.08 5.27
C VAL A 41 -7.75 1.84 6.50
N GLY A 42 -6.48 2.25 6.52
CA GLY A 42 -5.88 3.02 7.62
C GLY A 42 -6.51 4.39 7.83
N SER A 43 -6.82 5.12 6.75
CA SER A 43 -7.49 6.43 6.80
C SER A 43 -8.92 6.36 7.34
N HIS A 44 -9.54 5.17 7.36
CA HIS A 44 -10.86 4.93 7.94
C HIS A 44 -10.81 4.42 9.39
N GLY A 45 -9.63 4.48 10.04
CA GLY A 45 -9.46 4.18 11.46
C GLY A 45 -9.19 2.71 11.78
N TYR A 46 -8.92 1.88 10.77
CA TYR A 46 -8.58 0.47 10.97
C TYR A 46 -7.07 0.28 11.14
N THR A 47 -6.68 -0.63 12.02
CA THR A 47 -5.26 -1.00 12.21
C THR A 47 -4.74 -1.79 11.01
N VAL A 48 -3.84 -1.18 10.24
CA VAL A 48 -3.18 -1.83 9.10
C VAL A 48 -2.10 -2.78 9.60
N GLY A 49 -2.45 -4.06 9.71
CA GLY A 49 -1.52 -5.13 10.07
C GLY A 49 -1.16 -6.05 8.89
N PRO A 50 -0.36 -7.09 9.15
CA PRO A 50 0.00 -8.11 8.15
C PRO A 50 -1.22 -8.76 7.48
N LYS A 51 -2.32 -8.92 8.23
CA LYS A 51 -3.58 -9.49 7.70
C LYS A 51 -4.28 -8.55 6.71
N VAL A 52 -4.31 -7.24 6.99
CA VAL A 52 -4.86 -6.23 6.07
C VAL A 52 -4.01 -6.18 4.80
N ARG A 53 -2.68 -6.20 4.95
CA ARG A 53 -1.75 -6.29 3.81
C ARG A 53 -1.98 -7.55 2.97
N ALA A 54 -2.18 -8.71 3.61
CA ALA A 54 -2.47 -9.95 2.90
C ALA A 54 -3.81 -9.86 2.15
N ALA A 55 -4.87 -9.33 2.76
CA ALA A 55 -6.14 -9.12 2.08
C ALA A 55 -6.01 -8.17 0.88
N CYS A 56 -5.28 -7.06 1.04
CA CYS A 56 -5.00 -6.09 0.00
C CYS A 56 -4.00 -6.58 -1.07
N SER A 57 -3.37 -7.76 -0.90
CA SER A 57 -2.53 -8.34 -1.96
C SER A 57 -3.35 -8.98 -3.09
N HIS A 58 -4.66 -9.13 -2.89
CA HIS A 58 -5.60 -9.59 -3.91
C HIS A 58 -6.06 -8.40 -4.76
N GLY A 59 -5.33 -8.16 -5.84
CA GLY A 59 -5.61 -7.05 -6.73
C GLY A 59 -6.97 -7.13 -7.44
N VAL A 60 -7.41 -5.96 -7.90
CA VAL A 60 -8.63 -5.73 -8.67
C VAL A 60 -8.73 -6.66 -9.89
N ILE A 61 -9.93 -7.18 -10.13
CA ILE A 61 -10.23 -8.01 -11.29
C ILE A 61 -10.70 -7.09 -12.42
N PHE A 62 -10.03 -7.16 -13.57
CA PHE A 62 -10.45 -6.47 -14.79
C PHE A 62 -11.33 -7.41 -15.62
N THR A 63 -12.60 -7.04 -15.82
CA THR A 63 -13.58 -7.89 -16.53
C THR A 63 -13.75 -7.51 -18.01
N GLY A 64 -12.89 -6.64 -18.55
CA GLY A 64 -13.01 -6.10 -19.92
C GLY A 64 -13.94 -4.90 -20.03
N ILE A 65 -14.93 -4.79 -19.14
CA ILE A 65 -15.92 -3.70 -19.06
C ILE A 65 -15.67 -2.76 -17.87
N GLY A 66 -14.78 -3.13 -16.94
CA GLY A 66 -14.46 -2.31 -15.79
C GLY A 66 -13.57 -3.01 -14.77
N LYS A 67 -13.36 -2.30 -13.66
CA LYS A 67 -12.64 -2.76 -12.47
C LYS A 67 -13.63 -3.27 -11.43
N THR A 68 -13.43 -4.50 -10.95
CA THR A 68 -14.26 -5.13 -9.92
C THR A 68 -13.41 -5.56 -8.74
N ALA A 69 -13.90 -5.29 -7.51
CA ALA A 69 -13.23 -5.69 -6.28
C ALA A 69 -13.04 -7.22 -6.24
N ASN A 70 -11.85 -7.65 -5.87
CA ASN A 70 -11.58 -9.08 -5.73
C ASN A 70 -12.35 -9.66 -4.54
N PRO A 71 -13.15 -10.72 -4.71
CA PRO A 71 -13.89 -11.33 -3.60
C PRO A 71 -12.98 -11.84 -2.48
N LYS A 72 -11.73 -12.24 -2.78
CA LYS A 72 -10.74 -12.62 -1.75
C LYS A 72 -10.30 -11.42 -0.91
N CYS A 73 -10.15 -10.24 -1.50
CA CYS A 73 -9.90 -9.01 -0.78
C CYS A 73 -11.08 -8.66 0.13
N LEU A 74 -12.31 -8.72 -0.39
CA LEU A 74 -13.53 -8.40 0.37
C LEU A 74 -13.69 -9.32 1.59
N VAL A 75 -13.59 -10.63 1.38
CA VAL A 75 -13.71 -11.62 2.47
C VAL A 75 -12.55 -11.48 3.46
N GLY A 76 -11.33 -11.23 2.97
CA GLY A 76 -10.16 -10.99 3.81
C GLY A 76 -10.35 -9.81 4.76
N LEU A 77 -10.82 -8.67 4.25
CA LEU A 77 -11.10 -7.48 5.07
C LEU A 77 -12.34 -7.66 5.96
N ALA A 78 -13.38 -8.33 5.49
CA ALA A 78 -14.57 -8.63 6.29
C ALA A 78 -14.24 -9.51 7.51
N ASN A 79 -13.37 -10.51 7.35
CA ASN A 79 -12.87 -11.34 8.45
C ASN A 79 -12.06 -10.56 9.49
N LEU A 80 -11.61 -9.35 9.14
CA LEU A 80 -10.92 -8.41 10.03
C LEU A 80 -11.87 -7.36 10.62
N ASN A 81 -13.20 -7.56 10.47
CA ASN A 81 -14.24 -6.63 10.88
C ASN A 81 -14.15 -5.24 10.19
N VAL A 82 -13.56 -5.18 9.00
CA VAL A 82 -13.63 -3.97 8.17
C VAL A 82 -15.00 -3.90 7.52
N ALA A 83 -15.68 -2.77 7.68
CA ALA A 83 -17.02 -2.57 7.15
C ALA A 83 -17.05 -2.77 5.63
N SER A 84 -18.08 -3.44 5.10
CA SER A 84 -18.21 -3.74 3.67
C SER A 84 -18.11 -2.49 2.79
N SER A 85 -18.61 -1.34 3.26
CA SER A 85 -18.51 -0.04 2.58
C SER A 85 -17.07 0.44 2.41
N VAL A 86 -16.18 0.11 3.37
CA VAL A 86 -14.75 0.44 3.34
C VAL A 86 -14.01 -0.61 2.54
N SER A 87 -14.27 -1.90 2.79
CA SER A 87 -13.67 -3.03 2.07
C SER A 87 -13.90 -2.95 0.56
N GLY A 88 -15.12 -2.64 0.12
CA GLY A 88 -15.43 -2.49 -1.31
C GLY A 88 -14.60 -1.41 -1.99
N LYS A 89 -14.49 -0.24 -1.34
CA LYS A 89 -13.71 0.88 -1.86
C LYS A 89 -12.20 0.63 -1.77
N ALA A 90 -11.73 -0.02 -0.72
CA ALA A 90 -10.33 -0.41 -0.57
C ALA A 90 -9.91 -1.41 -1.66
N CYS A 91 -10.70 -2.47 -1.87
CA CYS A 91 -10.40 -3.53 -2.82
C CYS A 91 -10.54 -3.12 -4.30
N LEU A 92 -11.21 -2.00 -4.59
CA LEU A 92 -11.20 -1.39 -5.93
C LEU A 92 -9.93 -0.59 -6.21
N ARG A 93 -9.16 -0.28 -5.16
CA ARG A 93 -7.87 0.44 -5.20
C ARG A 93 -6.68 -0.52 -5.01
N ALA A 94 -6.96 -1.83 -4.88
CA ALA A 94 -6.02 -2.91 -4.60
C ALA A 94 -5.53 -3.60 -5.87
#